data_AF-A0A453SNI7-F1
#
_entry.id   AF-A0A453SNI7-F1
#
_cell.length_a   1.000
_cell.length_b   1.000
_cell.length_c   1.000
_cell.angle_alpha   90.00
_cell.angle_beta   90.00
_cell.angle_gamma   90.00
#
_symmetry.space_group_name_H-M   'P 1'
#
loop_
_entity.id
_entity.type
_entity.pdbx_description
1 polymer ?
#
loop_
_entity_poly.entity_id
_entity_poly.type
_entity_poly.pdbx_seq_one_letter_code
_entity_poly.pdbx_strand_id
1 'polypeptide(L)'
;MLPRSVDIAVGDVGDPLAVQSAVSGCSKIIYCATARSTITGDLNRVDNQGVRNVSKAFQDYYNEMAQLRAGKSSKSKLLIAKFKSAKSLKGWEVNQGSYFPNAYASGSSFDEGIDASFEFSEGGQAVFAGFVFTRGGYVEISKRLSLPLGSTLDRYDGLLLSVGGNGRSYVVILETGPLADTSQSKKYFARMTTKVGFCRVRVPFSAFRPVKPEDPPLDPFLVHTFTIRFEPKRQRPGDGTQGATDPRNFELILEYIKALP
;
A
#
# COMPACT_ATOMS: atom_id res chain seq x y z
N MET A 1 -22.51 -15.23 -16.35
CA MET A 1 -21.29 -14.67 -15.73
C MET A 1 -20.98 -13.35 -16.41
N LEU A 2 -20.80 -12.28 -15.63
CA LEU A 2 -20.38 -10.99 -16.17
C LEU A 2 -18.85 -10.98 -16.39
N PRO A 3 -18.34 -10.23 -17.38
CA PRO A 3 -16.90 -10.05 -17.57
C PRO A 3 -16.23 -9.46 -16.32
N ARG A 4 -14.96 -9.82 -16.07
CA ARG A 4 -14.16 -9.29 -14.95
C ARG A 4 -13.94 -7.76 -14.98
N SER A 5 -14.24 -7.12 -16.11
CA SER A 5 -14.19 -5.67 -16.31
C SER A 5 -15.47 -4.95 -15.87
N VAL A 6 -16.50 -5.69 -15.43
CA VAL A 6 -17.78 -5.14 -15.00
C VAL A 6 -17.85 -5.18 -13.48
N ASP A 7 -18.03 -4.01 -12.88
CA ASP A 7 -18.37 -3.86 -11.47
C ASP A 7 -19.85 -3.49 -11.33
N ILE A 8 -20.53 -4.02 -10.32
CA ILE A 8 -21.96 -3.80 -10.08
C ILE A 8 -22.12 -2.96 -8.81
N ALA A 9 -22.57 -1.73 -8.98
CA ALA A 9 -23.03 -0.90 -7.87
C ALA A 9 -24.54 -1.12 -7.68
N VAL A 10 -24.95 -1.50 -6.47
CA VAL A 10 -26.36 -1.65 -6.09
C VAL A 10 -26.77 -0.45 -5.24
N GLY A 11 -27.83 0.25 -5.65
CA GLY A 11 -28.35 1.42 -4.93
C GLY A 11 -29.55 2.05 -5.63
N ASP A 12 -30.19 3.01 -4.95
CA ASP A 12 -31.29 3.81 -5.50
C ASP A 12 -30.73 5.10 -6.13
N VAL A 13 -31.16 5.42 -7.35
CA VAL A 13 -30.80 6.67 -8.05
C VAL A 13 -31.34 7.93 -7.33
N GLY A 14 -32.38 7.76 -6.52
CA GLY A 14 -32.90 8.78 -5.62
C GLY A 14 -31.95 9.12 -4.46
N ASP A 15 -31.06 8.21 -4.07
CA ASP A 15 -30.07 8.43 -3.02
C ASP A 15 -28.76 9.02 -3.59
N PRO A 16 -28.42 10.29 -3.25
CA PRO A 16 -27.22 10.93 -3.76
C PRO A 16 -25.92 10.21 -3.39
N LEU A 17 -25.84 9.55 -2.23
CA LEU A 17 -24.60 8.90 -1.77
C LEU A 17 -24.31 7.61 -2.55
N ALA A 18 -25.36 6.82 -2.81
CA ALA A 18 -25.27 5.65 -3.67
C ALA A 18 -24.82 6.04 -5.08
N VAL A 19 -25.42 7.10 -5.64
CA VAL A 19 -25.06 7.62 -6.97
C VAL A 19 -23.63 8.14 -7.00
N GLN A 20 -23.18 8.88 -5.99
CA GLN A 20 -21.80 9.39 -5.93
C GLN A 20 -20.77 8.27 -5.92
N SER A 21 -21.04 7.20 -5.17
CA SER A 21 -20.17 6.03 -5.12
C SER A 21 -20.12 5.32 -6.48
N ALA A 22 -21.26 5.17 -7.16
CA ALA A 22 -21.36 4.52 -8.47
C ALA A 22 -20.71 5.33 -9.60
N VAL A 23 -20.69 6.66 -9.50
CA VAL A 23 -20.12 7.56 -10.52
C VAL A 23 -18.60 7.72 -10.38
N SER A 24 -18.04 7.43 -9.19
CA SER A 24 -16.61 7.57 -8.92
C SER A 24 -15.77 6.70 -9.86
N GLY A 25 -14.85 7.33 -10.59
CA GLY A 25 -13.97 6.63 -11.54
C GLY A 25 -14.56 6.42 -12.94
N CYS A 26 -15.81 6.79 -13.18
CA CYS A 26 -16.42 6.73 -14.51
C CYS A 26 -15.98 7.92 -15.39
N SER A 27 -15.75 7.66 -16.68
CA SER A 27 -15.46 8.70 -17.67
C SER A 27 -16.66 9.17 -18.49
N LYS A 28 -17.72 8.35 -18.50
CA LYS A 28 -18.99 8.58 -19.18
C LYS A 28 -20.10 7.93 -18.36
N ILE A 29 -21.30 8.50 -18.45
CA ILE A 29 -22.50 7.94 -17.81
C ILE A 29 -23.57 7.79 -18.87
N ILE A 30 -24.28 6.66 -18.82
CA ILE A 30 -25.46 6.39 -19.63
C ILE A 30 -26.61 6.13 -18.66
N TYR A 31 -27.62 7.01 -18.66
CA TYR A 31 -28.79 6.89 -17.80
C TYR A 31 -29.95 6.25 -18.55
N CYS A 32 -30.24 4.99 -18.24
CA CYS A 32 -31.34 4.22 -18.84
C CYS A 32 -32.36 3.74 -17.81
N ALA A 33 -32.39 4.37 -16.63
CA ALA A 33 -33.37 4.04 -15.60
C ALA A 33 -34.69 4.80 -15.87
N THR A 34 -35.81 4.11 -15.68
CA THR A 34 -37.15 4.72 -15.71
C THR A 34 -38.04 4.06 -14.67
N ALA A 35 -38.95 4.81 -14.07
CA ALA A 35 -39.92 4.24 -13.14
C ALA A 35 -40.91 3.35 -13.91
N ARG A 36 -41.13 2.12 -13.43
CA ARG A 36 -42.20 1.23 -13.95
C ARG A 36 -43.59 1.59 -13.43
N SER A 37 -43.65 2.48 -12.44
CA SER A 37 -44.85 2.92 -11.74
C SER A 37 -45.36 4.21 -12.37
N THR A 38 -46.69 4.36 -12.44
CA THR A 38 -47.34 5.62 -12.85
C THR A 38 -47.54 6.57 -11.68
N ILE A 39 -47.08 6.22 -10.47
CA ILE A 39 -47.16 7.09 -9.30
C ILE A 39 -46.19 8.25 -9.50
N THR A 40 -46.71 9.49 -9.43
CA THR A 40 -45.94 10.72 -9.66
C THR A 40 -44.68 10.82 -8.81
N GLY A 41 -44.72 10.30 -7.57
CA GLY A 41 -43.56 10.29 -6.68
C GLY A 41 -42.41 9.44 -7.20
N ASP A 42 -42.68 8.28 -7.79
CA ASP A 42 -41.66 7.38 -8.33
C ASP A 42 -41.09 7.91 -9.65
N LEU A 43 -41.96 8.42 -10.53
CA LEU A 43 -41.56 9.09 -11.77
C LEU A 43 -40.63 10.26 -11.47
N ASN A 44 -41.00 11.12 -10.50
CA ASN A 44 -40.16 12.25 -10.13
C ASN A 44 -38.83 11.81 -9.48
N ARG A 45 -38.84 10.73 -8.69
CA ARG A 45 -37.62 10.20 -8.04
C ARG A 45 -36.62 9.67 -9.08
N VAL A 46 -37.09 8.91 -10.06
CA VAL A 46 -36.21 8.25 -11.05
C VAL A 46 -35.93 9.18 -12.23
N ASP A 47 -36.95 9.70 -12.90
CA ASP A 47 -36.77 10.37 -14.19
C ASP A 47 -36.23 11.80 -14.04
N ASN A 48 -36.57 12.50 -12.93
CA ASN A 48 -36.11 13.86 -12.68
C ASN A 48 -34.97 13.90 -11.66
N GLN A 49 -35.23 13.44 -10.43
CA GLN A 49 -34.27 13.54 -9.34
C GLN A 49 -33.05 12.64 -9.58
N GLY A 50 -33.26 11.43 -10.11
CA GLY A 50 -32.18 10.51 -10.46
C GLY A 50 -31.21 11.11 -11.49
N VAL A 51 -31.74 11.66 -12.59
CA VAL A 51 -30.91 12.34 -13.61
C VAL A 51 -30.15 13.52 -13.03
N ARG A 52 -30.81 14.32 -12.16
CA ARG A 52 -30.18 15.45 -11.47
C ARG A 52 -29.06 15.00 -10.54
N ASN A 53 -29.30 13.98 -9.72
CA ASN A 53 -28.32 13.42 -8.78
C ASN A 53 -27.09 12.92 -9.53
N VAL A 54 -27.30 12.15 -10.61
CA VAL A 54 -26.24 11.58 -11.44
C VAL A 54 -25.41 12.69 -12.11
N SER A 55 -26.07 13.67 -12.72
CA SER A 55 -25.39 14.80 -13.37
C SER A 55 -24.58 15.62 -12.37
N LYS A 56 -25.15 15.90 -11.20
CA LYS A 56 -24.47 16.63 -10.12
C LYS A 56 -23.28 15.85 -9.58
N ALA A 57 -23.44 14.56 -9.27
CA ALA A 57 -22.37 13.72 -8.76
C ALA A 57 -21.18 13.64 -9.75
N PHE A 58 -21.47 13.56 -11.06
CA PHE A 58 -20.43 13.57 -12.08
C PHE A 58 -19.69 14.91 -12.15
N GLN A 59 -20.41 16.03 -12.14
CA GLN A 59 -19.80 17.36 -12.12
C GLN A 59 -18.97 17.58 -10.86
N ASP A 60 -19.50 17.20 -9.69
CA ASP A 60 -18.81 17.31 -8.40
C ASP A 60 -17.52 16.48 -8.42
N TYR A 61 -17.56 15.24 -8.92
CA TYR A 61 -16.39 14.36 -9.07
C TYR A 61 -15.31 15.00 -9.95
N TYR A 62 -15.68 15.53 -11.13
CA TYR A 62 -14.72 16.18 -12.02
C TYR A 62 -14.17 17.48 -11.47
N ASN A 63 -14.98 18.26 -10.75
CA ASN A 63 -14.54 19.46 -10.07
C ASN A 63 -13.55 19.15 -8.94
N GLU A 64 -13.84 18.15 -8.11
CA GLU A 64 -12.91 17.66 -7.07
C GLU A 64 -11.59 17.19 -7.71
N MET A 65 -11.66 16.42 -8.80
CA MET A 65 -10.50 15.99 -9.56
C MET A 65 -9.71 17.17 -10.16
N ALA A 66 -10.39 18.19 -10.68
CA ALA A 66 -9.77 19.39 -11.21
C ALA A 66 -9.08 20.20 -10.09
N GLN A 67 -9.72 20.37 -8.93
CA GLN A 67 -9.14 21.02 -7.77
C GLN A 67 -7.92 20.25 -7.23
N LEU A 68 -7.98 18.91 -7.21
CA LEU A 68 -6.85 18.08 -6.80
C LEU A 68 -5.65 18.19 -7.74
N ARG A 69 -5.89 18.45 -9.04
CA ARG A 69 -4.87 18.70 -10.08
C ARG A 69 -4.40 20.16 -10.09
N ALA A 70 -5.25 21.11 -9.70
CA ALA A 70 -4.93 22.53 -9.72
C ALA A 70 -3.66 22.80 -8.91
N GLY A 71 -2.68 23.44 -9.55
CA GLY A 71 -1.38 23.77 -8.94
C GLY A 71 -0.41 22.60 -8.76
N LYS A 72 -0.75 21.36 -9.13
CA LYS A 72 0.18 20.22 -9.09
C LYS A 72 0.75 19.93 -10.47
N SER A 73 2.06 20.16 -10.62
CA SER A 73 2.79 19.74 -11.81
C SER A 73 2.76 18.21 -11.93
N SER A 74 2.73 17.69 -13.16
CA SER A 74 2.98 16.27 -13.45
C SER A 74 4.35 15.80 -12.96
N LYS A 75 5.31 16.73 -12.77
CA LYS A 75 6.64 16.48 -12.19
C LYS A 75 6.69 16.67 -10.67
N SER A 76 5.56 16.66 -9.98
CA SER A 76 5.52 16.78 -8.52
C SER A 76 5.55 15.40 -7.85
N LYS A 77 6.22 15.31 -6.69
CA LYS A 77 6.31 14.06 -5.92
C LYS A 77 4.94 13.68 -5.36
N LEU A 78 4.53 12.42 -5.51
CA LEU A 78 3.32 11.92 -4.85
C LEU A 78 3.63 11.58 -3.40
N LEU A 79 2.83 12.05 -2.46
CA LEU A 79 2.92 11.57 -1.07
C LEU A 79 2.12 10.29 -0.92
N ILE A 80 2.77 9.20 -0.53
CA ILE A 80 2.13 7.90 -0.30
C ILE A 80 1.78 7.76 1.18
N ALA A 81 2.74 8.03 2.06
CA ALA A 81 2.55 7.99 3.50
C ALA A 81 3.40 9.06 4.18
N LYS A 82 2.87 9.64 5.27
CA LYS A 82 3.62 10.53 6.15
C LYS A 82 3.27 10.22 7.59
N PHE A 83 4.26 10.01 8.42
CA PHE A 83 4.08 9.57 9.80
C PHE A 83 4.25 10.76 10.75
N LYS A 84 3.17 11.53 10.90
CA LYS A 84 3.14 12.72 11.78
C LYS A 84 2.42 12.50 13.10
N SER A 85 1.64 11.44 13.20
CA SER A 85 0.78 11.15 14.36
C SER A 85 0.43 9.67 14.39
N ALA A 86 -0.03 9.17 15.53
CA ALA A 86 -0.50 7.80 15.69
C ALA A 86 -1.60 7.41 14.67
N LYS A 87 -2.45 8.36 14.27
CA LYS A 87 -3.47 8.14 13.22
C LYS A 87 -2.86 7.73 11.87
N SER A 88 -1.60 8.09 11.62
CA SER A 88 -0.87 7.74 10.39
C SER A 88 -0.53 6.26 10.29
N LEU A 89 -0.52 5.55 11.43
CA LEU A 89 -0.32 4.09 11.51
C LEU A 89 -1.57 3.31 11.11
N LYS A 90 -2.74 3.96 11.00
CA LYS A 90 -3.97 3.28 10.61
C LYS A 90 -3.83 2.60 9.25
N GLY A 91 -4.18 1.32 9.20
CA GLY A 91 -4.12 0.46 8.01
C GLY A 91 -2.73 -0.09 7.70
N TRP A 92 -1.75 0.10 8.60
CA TRP A 92 -0.52 -0.69 8.58
C TRP A 92 -0.69 -1.93 9.43
N GLU A 93 -0.26 -3.08 8.91
CA GLU A 93 -0.35 -4.38 9.56
C GLU A 93 1.05 -4.95 9.74
N VAL A 94 1.34 -5.44 10.95
CA VAL A 94 2.59 -6.14 11.28
C VAL A 94 2.36 -7.63 11.09
N ASN A 95 3.14 -8.26 10.21
CA ASN A 95 3.08 -9.68 9.95
C ASN A 95 4.44 -10.32 10.25
N GLN A 96 4.41 -11.56 10.72
CA GLN A 96 5.58 -12.38 11.01
C GLN A 96 5.50 -13.65 10.17
N GLY A 97 6.63 -14.18 9.72
CA GLY A 97 6.66 -15.40 8.91
C GLY A 97 8.01 -16.10 8.95
N SER A 98 8.04 -17.30 8.37
CA SER A 98 9.26 -18.10 8.18
C SER A 98 9.23 -18.74 6.79
N TYR A 99 10.38 -18.74 6.10
CA TYR A 99 10.54 -19.45 4.83
C TYR A 99 10.58 -20.97 4.99
N PHE A 100 10.96 -21.45 6.17
CA PHE A 100 11.02 -22.87 6.47
C PHE A 100 9.86 -23.19 7.41
N PRO A 101 8.89 -24.02 6.98
CA PRO A 101 7.96 -24.63 7.93
C PRO A 101 8.81 -25.45 8.91
N ASN A 102 8.48 -25.39 10.22
CA ASN A 102 9.18 -26.05 11.31
C ASN A 102 9.40 -27.56 11.04
N ALA A 103 10.42 -27.89 10.26
CA ALA A 103 11.03 -29.20 10.24
C ALA A 103 12.02 -29.17 11.41
N TYR A 104 11.79 -30.01 12.40
CA TYR A 104 12.53 -30.15 13.66
C TYR A 104 12.09 -29.22 14.79
N ALA A 105 10.91 -29.51 15.34
CA ALA A 105 10.61 -29.32 16.76
C ALA A 105 11.48 -30.25 17.65
N SER A 106 12.80 -30.23 17.47
CA SER A 106 13.73 -31.08 18.22
C SER A 106 15.03 -30.35 18.50
N GLY A 107 15.08 -29.70 19.68
CA GLY A 107 16.29 -29.69 20.50
C GLY A 107 17.15 -28.43 20.55
N SER A 108 16.61 -27.28 20.98
CA SER A 108 17.32 -26.32 21.85
C SER A 108 16.41 -25.12 22.19
N SER A 109 15.82 -25.14 23.38
CA SER A 109 14.70 -24.31 23.83
C SER A 109 15.06 -22.88 24.29
N PHE A 110 16.00 -22.18 23.64
CA PHE A 110 16.39 -20.83 24.08
C PHE A 110 16.72 -19.78 22.99
N ASP A 111 16.76 -20.12 21.69
CA ASP A 111 17.14 -19.17 20.61
C ASP A 111 16.07 -19.07 19.50
N GLU A 112 14.82 -19.44 19.81
CA GLU A 112 13.67 -19.29 18.91
C GLU A 112 12.79 -18.14 19.42
N GLY A 113 12.65 -17.10 18.60
CA GLY A 113 11.87 -15.92 18.94
C GLY A 113 11.76 -14.97 17.76
N ILE A 114 10.53 -14.57 17.45
CA ILE A 114 10.22 -13.52 16.50
C ILE A 114 9.30 -12.56 17.23
N ASP A 115 9.68 -11.29 17.27
CA ASP A 115 8.81 -10.23 17.77
C ASP A 115 9.01 -8.96 16.93
N ALA A 116 7.91 -8.24 16.72
CA ALA A 116 7.91 -7.00 15.98
C ALA A 116 6.72 -6.15 16.36
N SER A 117 6.97 -4.86 16.59
CA SER A 117 5.94 -3.86 16.83
C SER A 117 6.09 -2.69 15.87
N PHE A 118 4.97 -2.04 15.56
CA PHE A 118 4.95 -0.81 14.79
C PHE A 118 4.13 0.25 15.52
N GLU A 119 4.83 1.14 16.21
CA GLU A 119 4.23 2.06 17.17
C GLU A 119 4.64 3.50 16.93
N PHE A 120 3.82 4.43 17.42
CA PHE A 120 4.12 5.85 17.36
C PHE A 120 4.73 6.24 18.71
N SER A 121 6.04 6.48 18.72
CA SER A 121 6.78 6.78 19.94
C SER A 121 6.37 8.13 20.53
N GLU A 122 6.63 8.28 21.83
CA GLU A 122 6.45 9.55 22.55
C GLU A 122 7.27 10.70 21.92
N GLY A 123 8.39 10.37 21.28
CA GLY A 123 9.23 11.31 20.53
C GLY A 123 8.61 11.78 19.20
N GLY A 124 7.38 11.39 18.87
CA GLY A 124 6.67 11.82 17.67
C GLY A 124 7.09 11.09 16.40
N GLN A 125 7.58 9.86 16.51
CA GLN A 125 8.13 9.09 15.39
C GLN A 125 7.39 7.76 15.24
N ALA A 126 7.21 7.29 14.00
CA ALA A 126 6.73 5.94 13.74
C ALA A 126 7.91 4.97 13.72
N VAL A 127 7.94 4.02 14.66
CA VAL A 127 9.06 3.10 14.87
C VAL A 127 8.60 1.68 14.61
N PHE A 128 9.24 1.03 13.63
CA PHE A 128 9.12 -0.40 13.37
C PHE A 128 10.36 -1.09 13.95
N ALA A 129 10.19 -1.85 15.03
CA ALA A 129 11.30 -2.45 15.76
C ALA A 129 10.96 -3.85 16.26
N GLY A 130 12.00 -4.61 16.59
CA GLY A 130 11.87 -5.96 17.11
C GLY A 130 13.10 -6.81 16.87
N PHE A 131 12.91 -8.13 16.89
CA PHE A 131 13.97 -9.11 16.73
C PHE A 131 13.50 -10.35 15.97
N VAL A 132 14.43 -11.00 15.27
CA VAL A 132 14.18 -12.24 14.55
C VAL A 132 15.35 -13.20 14.79
N PHE A 133 15.18 -14.10 15.75
CA PHE A 133 16.17 -15.15 16.07
C PHE A 133 15.99 -16.40 15.21
N THR A 134 14.75 -16.69 14.81
CA THR A 134 14.42 -17.89 14.04
C THR A 134 15.08 -17.88 12.66
N ARG A 135 15.70 -19.00 12.30
CA ARG A 135 16.37 -19.18 11.01
C ARG A 135 15.38 -19.12 9.85
N GLY A 136 15.59 -18.16 8.95
CA GLY A 136 14.66 -17.93 7.84
C GLY A 136 13.36 -17.27 8.26
N GLY A 137 13.27 -16.81 9.52
CA GLY A 137 12.23 -15.92 9.98
C GLY A 137 12.35 -14.54 9.33
N TYR A 138 11.22 -13.86 9.22
CA TYR A 138 11.14 -12.49 8.77
C TYR A 138 9.96 -11.81 9.43
N VAL A 139 10.02 -10.48 9.48
CA VAL A 139 8.93 -9.63 9.95
C VAL A 139 8.71 -8.51 8.97
N GLU A 140 7.47 -8.10 8.79
CA GLU A 140 7.11 -7.11 7.80
C GLU A 140 5.99 -6.21 8.27
N ILE A 141 6.03 -4.96 7.81
CA ILE A 141 4.90 -4.03 7.87
C ILE A 141 4.34 -3.87 6.47
N SER A 142 3.03 -4.01 6.34
CA SER A 142 2.33 -3.93 5.07
C SER A 142 1.20 -2.93 5.15
N LYS A 143 0.91 -2.29 4.01
CA LYS A 143 -0.23 -1.39 3.88
C LYS A 143 -0.77 -1.41 2.46
N ARG A 144 -2.08 -1.55 2.35
CA ARG A 144 -2.79 -1.29 1.09
C ARG A 144 -2.73 0.20 0.77
N LEU A 145 -2.23 0.53 -0.41
CA LEU A 145 -2.02 1.90 -0.84
C LEU A 145 -3.36 2.57 -1.13
N SER A 146 -3.60 3.70 -0.47
CA SER A 146 -4.71 4.60 -0.76
C SER A 146 -4.18 5.83 -1.50
N LEU A 147 -4.00 5.71 -2.82
CA LEU A 147 -3.54 6.83 -3.64
C LEU A 147 -4.68 7.83 -3.89
N PRO A 148 -4.40 9.14 -3.98
CA PRO A 148 -5.40 10.13 -4.40
C PRO A 148 -6.11 9.73 -5.69
N LEU A 149 -7.38 10.11 -5.84
CA LEU A 149 -8.17 9.80 -7.02
C LEU A 149 -7.44 10.22 -8.32
N GLY A 150 -7.40 9.30 -9.29
CA GLY A 150 -6.71 9.47 -10.57
C GLY A 150 -5.18 9.64 -10.48
N SER A 151 -4.59 9.25 -9.34
CA SER A 151 -3.14 9.07 -9.22
C SER A 151 -2.77 7.59 -9.20
N THR A 152 -1.75 7.28 -9.98
CA THR A 152 -1.22 5.96 -10.24
C THR A 152 0.30 6.05 -10.23
N LEU A 153 0.99 4.94 -9.93
CA LEU A 153 2.45 4.96 -9.76
C LEU A 153 3.23 4.85 -11.07
N ASP A 154 2.58 4.52 -12.20
CA ASP A 154 3.19 4.41 -13.54
C ASP A 154 3.78 5.71 -14.07
N ARG A 155 3.33 6.85 -13.54
CA ARG A 155 3.86 8.18 -13.88
C ARG A 155 5.13 8.55 -13.11
N TYR A 156 5.65 7.64 -12.29
CA TYR A 156 6.77 7.88 -11.39
C TYR A 156 7.91 6.89 -11.69
N ASP A 157 9.15 7.32 -11.49
CA ASP A 157 10.35 6.51 -11.70
C ASP A 157 10.62 5.55 -10.52
N GLY A 158 10.07 5.84 -9.35
CA GLY A 158 10.23 4.98 -8.18
C GLY A 158 9.82 5.62 -6.86
N LEU A 159 10.27 4.99 -5.77
CA LEU A 159 9.93 5.38 -4.41
C LEU A 159 11.09 6.12 -3.73
N LEU A 160 10.74 7.09 -2.89
CA LEU A 160 11.64 7.78 -1.98
C LEU A 160 11.15 7.58 -0.55
N LEU A 161 11.96 6.92 0.25
CA LEU A 161 11.73 6.69 1.66
C LEU A 161 12.66 7.58 2.47
N SER A 162 12.14 8.30 3.45
CA SER A 162 12.93 8.98 4.47
C SER A 162 12.82 8.17 5.75
N VAL A 163 13.92 7.53 6.12
CA VAL A 163 13.96 6.53 7.21
C VAL A 163 15.16 6.75 8.11
N GLY A 164 14.95 6.61 9.42
CA GLY A 164 16.01 6.45 10.41
C GLY A 164 16.25 4.96 10.62
N GLY A 165 17.50 4.51 10.65
CA GLY A 165 17.79 3.10 10.92
C GLY A 165 19.02 2.89 11.76
N ASN A 166 19.23 1.64 12.13
CA ASN A 166 20.38 1.14 12.86
C ASN A 166 21.41 0.45 11.94
N GLY A 167 21.46 0.81 10.65
CA GLY A 167 22.40 0.23 9.68
C GLY A 167 21.99 -1.12 9.07
N ARG A 168 20.74 -1.56 9.30
CA ARG A 168 20.23 -2.85 8.82
C ARG A 168 19.77 -2.80 7.36
N SER A 169 19.71 -3.98 6.73
CA SER A 169 19.15 -4.14 5.39
C SER A 169 17.70 -4.57 5.50
N TYR A 170 16.85 -3.98 4.65
CA TYR A 170 15.43 -4.27 4.55
C TYR A 170 15.09 -4.60 3.09
N VAL A 171 13.96 -5.27 2.90
CA VAL A 171 13.41 -5.57 1.58
C VAL A 171 12.13 -4.77 1.43
N VAL A 172 12.03 -3.98 0.38
CA VAL A 172 10.80 -3.32 -0.04
C VAL A 172 10.08 -4.26 -0.99
N ILE A 173 8.82 -4.58 -0.70
CA ILE A 173 7.99 -5.46 -1.51
C ILE A 173 6.78 -4.67 -2.01
N LEU A 174 6.51 -4.77 -3.30
CA LEU A 174 5.31 -4.26 -3.94
C LEU A 174 4.48 -5.44 -4.44
N GLU A 175 3.19 -5.40 -4.16
CA GLU A 175 2.24 -6.37 -4.71
C GLU A 175 1.40 -5.72 -5.80
N THR A 176 1.31 -6.40 -6.94
CA THR A 176 0.48 -5.99 -8.07
C THR A 176 -0.60 -7.02 -8.34
N GLY A 177 -1.79 -6.58 -8.73
CA GLY A 177 -2.88 -7.48 -9.09
C GLY A 177 -4.23 -6.79 -9.07
N PRO A 178 -5.29 -7.46 -9.55
CA PRO A 178 -6.64 -6.92 -9.48
C PRO A 178 -7.06 -6.73 -8.02
N LEU A 179 -7.55 -5.53 -7.66
CA LEU A 179 -7.99 -5.22 -6.30
C LEU A 179 -9.08 -6.17 -5.77
N ALA A 180 -9.86 -6.78 -6.68
CA ALA A 180 -10.97 -7.67 -6.38
C ALA A 180 -10.55 -9.13 -6.10
N ASP A 181 -9.36 -9.55 -6.53
CA ASP A 181 -8.89 -10.94 -6.36
C ASP A 181 -7.39 -10.95 -6.02
N THR A 182 -7.10 -10.96 -4.72
CA THR A 182 -5.74 -10.96 -4.20
C THR A 182 -5.00 -12.27 -4.45
N SER A 183 -5.68 -13.36 -4.83
CA SER A 183 -5.06 -14.67 -5.10
C SER A 183 -4.12 -14.65 -6.31
N GLN A 184 -4.36 -13.73 -7.25
CA GLN A 184 -3.54 -13.52 -8.45
C GLN A 184 -2.48 -12.43 -8.25
N SER A 185 -2.27 -11.97 -7.01
CA SER A 185 -1.28 -10.93 -6.73
C SER A 185 0.13 -11.46 -6.94
N LYS A 186 0.92 -10.68 -7.69
CA LYS A 186 2.34 -10.93 -7.92
C LYS A 186 3.15 -10.04 -7.00
N LYS A 187 4.23 -10.57 -6.44
CA LYS A 187 5.10 -9.84 -5.51
C LYS A 187 6.41 -9.50 -6.18
N TYR A 188 6.87 -8.29 -5.97
CA TYR A 188 8.15 -7.80 -6.48
C TYR A 188 8.95 -7.24 -5.34
N PHE A 189 10.25 -7.52 -5.30
CA PHE A 189 11.11 -7.08 -4.22
C PHE A 189 12.29 -6.25 -4.72
N ALA A 190 12.69 -5.29 -3.91
CA ALA A 190 13.92 -4.53 -4.06
C ALA A 190 14.58 -4.40 -2.67
N ARG A 191 15.91 -4.43 -2.62
CA ARG A 191 16.63 -4.30 -1.34
C ARG A 191 16.94 -2.84 -1.07
N MET A 192 16.82 -2.46 0.20
CA MET A 192 17.33 -1.20 0.71
C MET A 192 18.23 -1.43 1.92
N THR A 193 19.17 -0.53 2.13
CA THR A 193 20.04 -0.54 3.31
C THR A 193 19.93 0.80 4.00
N THR A 194 19.71 0.77 5.32
CA THR A 194 19.72 1.98 6.13
C THR A 194 21.13 2.29 6.60
N LYS A 195 21.38 3.56 6.94
CA LYS A 195 22.56 3.98 7.68
C LYS A 195 22.17 4.20 9.14
N VAL A 196 23.16 4.34 10.02
CA VAL A 196 22.90 4.83 11.38
C VAL A 196 22.36 6.25 11.28
N GLY A 197 21.17 6.49 11.84
CA GLY A 197 20.46 7.76 11.74
C GLY A 197 19.60 7.91 10.49
N PHE A 198 19.09 9.12 10.26
CA PHE A 198 18.19 9.40 9.15
C PHE A 198 18.89 9.43 7.80
N CYS A 199 18.32 8.72 6.83
CA CYS A 199 18.77 8.72 5.45
C CYS A 199 17.58 8.70 4.48
N ARG A 200 17.85 9.13 3.25
CA ARG A 200 16.88 9.09 2.16
C ARG A 200 17.26 7.96 1.20
N VAL A 201 16.40 6.98 1.08
CA VAL A 201 16.58 5.83 0.19
C VAL A 201 15.70 6.03 -1.04
N ARG A 202 16.33 6.01 -2.23
CA ARG A 202 15.62 5.98 -3.52
C ARG A 202 15.61 4.54 -4.02
N VAL A 203 14.42 4.05 -4.33
CA VAL A 203 14.21 2.70 -4.88
C VAL A 203 13.51 2.85 -6.22
N PRO A 204 14.24 2.84 -7.34
CA PRO A 204 13.62 2.96 -8.66
C PRO A 204 12.76 1.72 -8.96
N PHE A 205 11.66 1.88 -9.69
CA PHE A 205 10.81 0.74 -10.06
C PHE A 205 11.58 -0.31 -10.88
N SER A 206 12.57 0.13 -11.67
CA SER A 206 13.48 -0.75 -12.41
C SER A 206 14.39 -1.62 -11.52
N ALA A 207 14.52 -1.33 -10.22
CA ALA A 207 15.26 -2.18 -9.28
C ALA A 207 14.44 -3.36 -8.74
N PHE A 208 13.11 -3.33 -8.90
CA PHE A 208 12.25 -4.41 -8.44
C PHE A 208 12.41 -5.64 -9.32
N ARG A 209 12.45 -6.80 -8.67
CA ARG A 209 12.51 -8.12 -9.33
C ARG A 209 11.30 -8.94 -8.90
N PRO A 210 10.70 -9.71 -9.82
CA PRO A 210 9.60 -10.58 -9.43
C PRO A 210 10.12 -11.63 -8.44
N VAL A 211 9.31 -11.97 -7.43
CA VAL A 211 9.62 -13.04 -6.49
C VAL A 211 9.60 -14.40 -7.19
N LYS A 212 8.67 -14.58 -8.13
CA LYS A 212 8.62 -15.75 -9.02
C LYS A 212 9.26 -15.40 -10.37
N PRO A 213 10.31 -16.10 -10.81
CA PRO A 213 11.00 -15.78 -12.05
C PRO A 213 10.11 -15.78 -13.31
N GLU A 214 9.03 -16.56 -13.32
CA GLU A 214 8.07 -16.59 -14.43
C GLU A 214 7.16 -15.34 -14.53
N ASP A 215 7.09 -14.51 -13.49
CA ASP A 215 6.24 -13.32 -13.51
C ASP A 215 6.82 -12.21 -14.42
N PRO A 216 5.96 -11.43 -15.11
CA PRO A 216 6.40 -10.31 -15.94
C PRO A 216 7.10 -9.23 -15.10
N PRO A 217 7.79 -8.26 -15.71
CA PRO A 217 8.31 -7.08 -15.00
C PRO A 217 7.23 -6.32 -14.22
N LEU A 218 7.65 -5.60 -13.18
CA LEU A 218 6.75 -4.78 -12.36
C LEU A 218 6.01 -3.76 -13.23
N ASP A 219 4.68 -3.78 -13.17
CA ASP A 219 3.83 -2.71 -13.68
C ASP A 219 3.38 -1.81 -12.51
N PRO A 220 3.92 -0.58 -12.39
CA PRO A 220 3.57 0.31 -11.30
C PRO A 220 2.08 0.73 -11.29
N PHE A 221 1.38 0.66 -12.43
CA PHE A 221 -0.05 0.98 -12.50
C PHE A 221 -0.90 0.04 -11.62
N LEU A 222 -0.48 -1.22 -11.51
CA LEU A 222 -1.23 -2.28 -10.83
C LEU A 222 -0.84 -2.44 -9.35
N VAL A 223 0.06 -1.61 -8.83
CA VAL A 223 0.53 -1.71 -7.45
C VAL A 223 -0.58 -1.32 -6.48
N HIS A 224 -0.94 -2.25 -5.60
CA HIS A 224 -1.99 -2.04 -4.59
C HIS A 224 -1.50 -2.13 -3.16
N THR A 225 -0.40 -2.84 -2.89
CA THR A 225 0.14 -3.03 -1.53
C THR A 225 1.63 -2.75 -1.49
N PHE A 226 2.04 -2.05 -0.44
CA PHE A 226 3.44 -1.73 -0.14
C PHE A 226 3.83 -2.39 1.17
N THR A 227 4.99 -3.02 1.19
CA THR A 227 5.51 -3.76 2.34
C THR A 227 6.99 -3.45 2.57
N ILE A 228 7.40 -3.31 3.83
CA ILE A 228 8.80 -3.28 4.25
C ILE A 228 9.04 -4.50 5.13
N ARG A 229 10.01 -5.32 4.75
CA ARG A 229 10.37 -6.54 5.44
C ARG A 229 11.79 -6.45 6.00
N PHE A 230 11.99 -6.91 7.22
CA PHE A 230 13.29 -7.19 7.80
C PHE A 230 13.56 -8.70 7.76
N GLU A 231 14.77 -9.04 7.29
CA GLU A 231 15.28 -10.40 7.27
C GLU A 231 16.73 -10.37 7.78
N PRO A 232 17.06 -11.10 8.87
CA PRO A 232 18.43 -11.22 9.32
C PRO A 232 19.31 -11.84 8.23
N LYS A 233 20.45 -11.20 7.92
CA LYS A 233 21.45 -11.83 7.06
C LYS A 233 22.02 -13.06 7.76
N ARG A 234 22.30 -14.14 7.00
CA ARG A 234 23.15 -15.24 7.50
C ARG A 234 24.49 -14.64 7.95
N GLN A 235 24.78 -14.70 9.24
CA GLN A 235 26.09 -14.33 9.76
C GLN A 235 27.13 -15.28 9.15
N ARG A 236 28.21 -14.72 8.61
CA ARG A 236 29.40 -15.52 8.29
C ARG A 236 30.17 -15.74 9.61
N PRO A 237 30.68 -16.95 9.88
CA PRO A 237 31.51 -17.16 11.05
C PRO A 237 32.77 -16.28 10.94
N GLY A 238 32.88 -15.28 11.83
CA GLY A 238 34.02 -14.33 11.87
C GLY A 238 33.67 -12.85 12.09
N ASP A 239 32.42 -12.41 11.83
CA ASP A 239 32.01 -11.00 11.95
C ASP A 239 31.69 -10.54 13.40
N GLY A 240 32.40 -11.10 14.39
CA GLY A 240 32.26 -10.74 15.80
C GLY A 240 33.01 -9.46 16.15
N THR A 241 32.60 -8.31 15.60
CA THR A 241 33.10 -7.02 16.12
C THR A 241 32.46 -6.73 17.47
N GLN A 242 33.29 -6.78 18.52
CA GLN A 242 32.95 -6.39 19.89
C GLN A 242 32.33 -4.99 19.89
N GLY A 243 31.07 -4.88 20.32
CA GLY A 243 30.33 -3.61 20.48
C GLY A 243 29.16 -3.38 19.53
N ALA A 244 28.89 -4.27 18.56
CA ALA A 244 27.73 -4.14 17.67
C ALA A 244 26.45 -4.75 18.28
N THR A 245 25.33 -4.02 18.20
CA THR A 245 23.99 -4.53 18.52
C THR A 245 23.68 -5.80 17.73
N ASP A 246 22.98 -6.77 18.34
CA ASP A 246 22.72 -8.08 17.73
C ASP A 246 22.14 -7.91 16.31
N PRO A 247 22.75 -8.51 15.25
CA PRO A 247 22.28 -8.44 13.86
C PRO A 247 20.85 -8.94 13.65
N ARG A 248 20.29 -9.65 14.63
CA ARG A 248 18.91 -10.16 14.66
C ARG A 248 17.91 -9.11 15.14
N ASN A 249 18.39 -8.02 15.75
CA ASN A 249 17.58 -6.88 16.15
C ASN A 249 17.52 -5.83 15.05
N PHE A 250 16.34 -5.22 14.89
CA PHE A 250 16.12 -4.18 13.92
C PHE A 250 15.34 -3.02 14.51
N GLU A 251 15.61 -1.84 13.98
CA GLU A 251 14.86 -0.63 14.27
C GLU A 251 14.84 0.22 13.00
N LEU A 252 13.63 0.60 12.59
CA LEU A 252 13.36 1.41 11.43
C LEU A 252 12.35 2.50 11.81
N ILE A 253 12.83 3.74 11.85
CA ILE A 253 12.02 4.92 12.03
C ILE A 253 11.54 5.38 10.64
N LEU A 254 10.24 5.56 10.46
CA LEU A 254 9.64 5.96 9.19
C LEU A 254 9.13 7.40 9.29
N GLU A 255 9.63 8.30 8.42
CA GLU A 255 9.19 9.69 8.37
C GLU A 255 8.16 9.91 7.25
N TYR A 256 8.50 9.51 6.02
CA TYR A 256 7.58 9.54 4.88
C TYR A 256 8.01 8.61 3.75
N ILE A 257 7.03 8.29 2.91
CA ILE A 257 7.18 7.57 1.65
C ILE A 257 6.55 8.42 0.55
N LYS A 258 7.28 8.62 -0.54
CA LYS A 258 6.85 9.40 -1.71
C LYS A 258 7.15 8.64 -3.00
N ALA A 259 6.39 8.89 -4.06
CA ALA A 259 6.79 8.53 -5.41
C ALA A 259 7.52 9.70 -6.07
N LEU A 260 8.63 9.42 -6.76
CA LEU A 260 9.45 10.38 -7.48
C LEU A 260 9.15 10.33 -8.97
N PRO A 261 8.89 11.48 -9.62
CA PRO A 261 8.72 11.56 -11.06
C PRO A 261 10.06 11.46 -11.78
#